data_AF-A0A0P0NG51-F1
#
_entry.id   AF-A0A0P0NG51-F1
#
_cell.length_a   1.000
_cell.length_b   1.000
_cell.length_c   1.000
_cell.angle_alpha   90.00
_cell.angle_beta   90.00
_cell.angle_gamma   90.00
#
_symmetry.space_group_name_H-M   'P 1'
#
loop_
_entity.id
_entity.type
_entity.pdbx_description
1 polymer ?
#
loop_
_entity_poly.entity_id
_entity_poly.type
_entity_poly.pdbx_seq_one_letter_code
_entity_poly.pdbx_strand_id
1 'polypeptide(L)'
;MTDEQCRELGIMTDTERQQLDQRLDAIQIVGLSDLVKYFDRINDKLFQLNNMIIAGYFALIVIRPNTSSWLILIPIVNFFILLFVDWQMMEKSRLESSIKSISDIERNRLGNLVQKSNTYSLLTIVTTIVVTIIFTYLIIHN
;
A
#
# COMPACT_ATOMS: atom_id res chain seq x y z
N MET A 1 -43.06 17.08 -2.45
CA MET A 1 -43.81 16.32 -1.42
C MET A 1 -43.23 16.70 -0.09
N THR A 2 -44.06 16.86 0.95
CA THR A 2 -43.57 17.06 2.31
C THR A 2 -43.07 15.75 2.91
N ASP A 3 -42.14 15.79 3.87
CA ASP A 3 -41.55 14.59 4.49
C ASP A 3 -42.61 13.67 5.14
N GLU A 4 -43.74 14.22 5.60
CA GLU A 4 -44.90 13.44 6.07
C GLU A 4 -45.54 12.60 4.96
N GLN A 5 -45.71 13.15 3.75
CA GLN A 5 -46.29 12.43 2.61
C GLN A 5 -45.37 11.32 2.11
N CYS A 6 -44.04 11.52 2.17
CA CYS A 6 -43.06 10.48 1.83
C CYS A 6 -43.10 9.32 2.82
N ARG A 7 -43.22 9.59 4.13
CA ARG A 7 -43.34 8.57 5.17
C ARG A 7 -44.59 7.71 5.05
N GLU A 8 -45.74 8.31 4.74
CA GLU A 8 -46.99 7.55 4.53
C GLU A 8 -46.96 6.65 3.29
N LEU A 9 -46.19 7.02 2.26
CA LEU A 9 -46.01 6.24 1.03
C LEU A 9 -44.87 5.20 1.12
N GLY A 10 -44.18 5.11 2.27
CA GLY A 10 -43.03 4.22 2.45
C GLY A 10 -41.80 4.61 1.61
N ILE A 11 -41.75 5.86 1.16
CA ILE A 11 -40.66 6.42 0.34
C ILE A 11 -39.70 7.17 1.27
N MET A 12 -38.39 6.91 1.12
CA MET A 12 -37.35 7.58 1.88
C MET A 12 -37.47 9.10 1.77
N THR A 13 -37.56 9.79 2.91
CA THR A 13 -37.63 11.26 3.00
C THR A 13 -36.34 11.93 2.55
N ASP A 14 -36.39 13.21 2.18
CA ASP A 14 -35.19 13.93 1.73
C ASP A 14 -34.16 14.07 2.85
N THR A 15 -34.62 14.15 4.11
CA THR A 15 -33.77 14.11 5.31
C THR A 15 -33.13 12.73 5.53
N GLU A 16 -33.87 11.63 5.34
CA GLU A 16 -33.32 10.27 5.42
C GLU A 16 -32.30 9.99 4.30
N ARG A 17 -32.52 10.54 3.09
CA ARG A 17 -31.55 10.49 1.98
C ARG A 17 -30.26 11.21 2.33
N GLN A 18 -30.35 12.44 2.85
CA GLN A 18 -29.16 13.19 3.27
C GLN A 18 -28.39 12.49 4.39
N GLN A 19 -29.08 11.87 5.35
CA GLN A 19 -28.44 11.09 6.41
C GLN A 19 -27.78 9.82 5.87
N LEU A 20 -28.39 9.17 4.88
CA LEU A 20 -27.81 8.01 4.21
C LEU A 20 -26.54 8.40 3.45
N ASP A 21 -26.58 9.49 2.68
CA ASP A 21 -25.42 10.00 1.93
C ASP A 21 -24.26 10.34 2.87
N GLN A 22 -24.53 11.03 3.98
CA GLN A 22 -23.50 11.32 4.99
C GLN A 22 -22.89 10.06 5.61
N ARG A 23 -23.71 9.02 5.84
CA ARG A 23 -23.20 7.72 6.33
C ARG A 23 -22.35 7.01 5.28
N LEU A 24 -22.75 7.06 4.02
CA LEU A 24 -22.00 6.47 2.90
C LEU A 24 -20.65 7.18 2.73
N ASP A 25 -20.62 8.51 2.80
CA ASP A 25 -19.39 9.30 2.77
C ASP A 25 -18.46 8.93 3.94
N ALA A 26 -19.02 8.80 5.15
CA ALA A 26 -18.25 8.38 6.31
C ALA A 26 -17.66 6.97 6.16
N ILE A 27 -18.46 6.02 5.64
CA ILE A 27 -18.00 4.65 5.34
C ILE A 27 -16.89 4.68 4.29
N GLN A 28 -17.01 5.51 3.26
CA GLN A 28 -15.99 5.64 2.22
C GLN A 28 -14.66 6.18 2.78
N ILE A 29 -14.71 7.21 3.63
CA ILE A 29 -13.53 7.79 4.28
C ILE A 29 -12.84 6.76 5.18
N VAL A 30 -13.61 6.04 6.00
CA VAL A 30 -13.09 4.99 6.89
C VAL A 30 -12.46 3.86 6.07
N GLY A 31 -13.15 3.41 5.01
CA GLY A 31 -12.65 2.37 4.11
C GLY A 31 -11.34 2.75 3.43
N LEU A 32 -11.20 4.00 2.99
CA LEU A 32 -9.96 4.50 2.40
C LEU A 32 -8.80 4.53 3.43
N SER A 33 -9.09 5.01 4.64
CA SER A 33 -8.12 5.01 5.74
C SER A 33 -7.64 3.60 6.09
N ASP A 34 -8.56 2.64 6.15
CA ASP A 34 -8.21 1.26 6.48
C ASP A 34 -7.39 0.60 5.37
N LEU A 35 -7.67 0.87 4.10
CA LEU A 35 -6.83 0.40 2.99
C LEU A 35 -5.37 0.86 3.10
N VAL A 36 -5.15 2.13 3.48
CA VAL A 36 -3.80 2.67 3.71
C VAL A 36 -3.12 1.93 4.88
N LYS A 37 -3.82 1.72 5.99
CA LYS A 37 -3.27 0.95 7.13
C LYS A 37 -2.91 -0.49 6.76
N TYR A 38 -3.75 -1.16 5.97
CA TYR A 38 -3.45 -2.52 5.49
C TYR A 38 -2.24 -2.53 4.58
N PHE A 39 -2.13 -1.55 3.69
CA PHE A 39 -0.97 -1.38 2.83
C PHE A 39 0.30 -1.21 3.66
N ASP A 40 0.32 -0.26 4.60
CA ASP A 40 1.48 0.00 5.47
C ASP A 40 1.88 -1.27 6.22
N ARG A 41 0.90 -1.98 6.78
CA ARG A 41 1.14 -3.25 7.49
C ARG A 41 1.74 -4.34 6.59
N ILE A 42 1.32 -4.42 5.32
CA ILE A 42 1.92 -5.35 4.37
C ILE A 42 3.36 -4.93 4.06
N ASN A 43 3.57 -3.64 3.77
CA ASN A 43 4.89 -3.12 3.43
C ASN A 43 5.90 -3.33 4.57
N ASP A 44 5.49 -3.06 5.82
CA ASP A 44 6.29 -3.33 7.02
C ASP A 44 6.73 -4.80 7.12
N LYS A 45 5.82 -5.74 6.84
CA LYS A 45 6.14 -7.18 6.84
C LYS A 45 7.12 -7.54 5.72
N LEU A 46 6.98 -6.94 4.54
CA LEU A 46 7.90 -7.14 3.42
C LEU A 46 9.29 -6.59 3.74
N PHE A 47 9.38 -5.42 4.39
CA PHE A 47 10.64 -4.87 4.89
C PHE A 47 11.31 -5.78 5.91
N GLN A 48 10.56 -6.27 6.90
CA GLN A 48 11.07 -7.20 7.89
C GLN A 48 11.60 -8.49 7.24
N LEU A 49 10.84 -9.06 6.30
CA LEU A 49 11.25 -10.23 5.53
C LEU A 49 12.52 -9.96 4.72
N ASN A 50 12.59 -8.82 4.02
CA ASN A 50 13.75 -8.46 3.23
C ASN A 50 15.00 -8.26 4.10
N ASN A 51 14.87 -7.63 5.27
CA ASN A 51 15.95 -7.49 6.24
C ASN A 51 16.43 -8.84 6.76
N MET A 52 15.51 -9.77 7.03
CA MET A 52 15.85 -11.15 7.41
C MET A 52 16.61 -11.87 6.29
N ILE A 53 16.22 -11.67 5.03
CA ILE A 53 16.94 -12.24 3.86
C ILE A 53 18.35 -11.64 3.75
N ILE A 54 18.53 -10.33 3.93
CA ILE A 54 19.86 -9.70 3.93
C ILE A 54 20.76 -10.33 5.00
N ALA A 55 20.25 -10.46 6.24
CA ALA A 55 20.98 -11.12 7.31
C ALA A 55 21.31 -12.59 6.98
N GLY A 56 20.36 -13.31 6.40
CA GLY A 56 20.54 -14.67 5.91
C GLY A 56 21.63 -14.78 4.84
N TYR A 57 21.72 -13.82 3.91
CA TYR A 57 22.79 -13.74 2.91
C TYR A 57 24.16 -13.53 3.55
N PHE A 58 24.28 -12.63 4.52
CA PHE A 58 25.54 -12.44 5.25
C PHE A 58 25.98 -13.72 5.96
N ALA A 59 25.04 -14.40 6.63
CA ALA A 59 25.32 -15.70 7.25
C ALA A 59 25.77 -16.74 6.23
N LEU A 60 25.12 -16.80 5.06
CA LEU A 60 25.42 -17.75 4.00
C LEU A 60 26.81 -17.52 3.39
N ILE A 61 27.24 -16.27 3.21
CA ILE A 61 28.60 -15.92 2.75
C ILE A 61 29.66 -16.38 3.77
N VAL A 62 29.40 -16.21 5.07
CA VAL A 62 30.34 -16.65 6.13
C VAL A 62 30.44 -18.17 6.20
N ILE A 63 29.32 -18.87 6.10
CA ILE A 63 29.29 -20.35 6.15
C ILE A 63 29.84 -20.95 4.86
N ARG A 64 29.63 -20.31 3.71
CA ARG A 64 30.03 -20.79 2.38
C ARG A 64 30.78 -19.70 1.61
N PRO A 65 32.11 -19.59 1.78
CA PRO A 65 32.91 -18.53 1.16
C PRO A 65 33.00 -18.65 -0.37
N ASN A 66 32.58 -19.77 -0.96
CA ASN A 66 32.52 -19.95 -2.41
C ASN A 66 31.28 -19.27 -3.05
N THR A 67 30.37 -18.75 -2.24
CA THR A 67 29.21 -18.00 -2.71
C THR A 67 29.62 -16.61 -3.18
N SER A 68 29.15 -16.20 -4.36
CA SER A 68 29.45 -14.86 -4.88
C SER A 68 28.88 -13.76 -3.98
N SER A 69 29.76 -12.91 -3.43
CA SER A 69 29.38 -11.76 -2.60
C SER A 69 28.47 -10.76 -3.33
N TRP A 70 28.48 -10.74 -4.67
CA TRP A 70 27.65 -9.86 -5.48
C TRP A 70 26.15 -10.17 -5.36
N LEU A 71 25.77 -11.38 -4.93
CA LEU A 71 24.37 -11.78 -4.79
C LEU A 71 23.65 -10.99 -3.69
N ILE A 72 24.37 -10.39 -2.74
CA ILE A 72 23.79 -9.52 -1.72
C ILE A 72 23.14 -8.26 -2.30
N LEU A 73 23.52 -7.86 -3.52
CA LEU A 73 22.89 -6.73 -4.19
C LEU A 73 21.40 -6.99 -4.48
N ILE A 74 20.98 -8.24 -4.64
CA ILE A 74 19.59 -8.60 -4.95
C ILE A 74 18.61 -8.11 -3.85
N PRO A 75 18.77 -8.50 -2.58
CA PRO A 75 17.90 -8.01 -1.52
C PRO A 75 18.12 -6.52 -1.18
N ILE A 76 19.30 -5.95 -1.48
CA ILE A 76 19.56 -4.50 -1.33
C ILE A 76 18.76 -3.71 -2.37
N VAL A 77 18.73 -4.13 -3.64
CA VAL A 77 17.92 -3.48 -4.68
C VAL A 77 16.43 -3.59 -4.32
N ASN A 78 15.98 -4.75 -3.83
CA ASN A 78 14.60 -4.90 -3.36
C ASN A 78 14.27 -3.96 -2.18
N PHE A 79 15.22 -3.74 -1.26
CA PHE A 79 15.08 -2.75 -0.19
C PHE A 79 14.83 -1.34 -0.73
N PHE A 80 15.60 -0.91 -1.75
CA PHE A 80 15.39 0.40 -2.36
C PHE A 80 14.04 0.53 -3.08
N ILE A 81 13.56 -0.55 -3.72
CA ILE A 81 12.23 -0.57 -4.33
C ILE A 81 11.14 -0.41 -3.27
N LEU A 82 11.24 -1.14 -2.15
CA LEU A 82 10.32 -1.03 -1.02
C LEU A 82 10.30 0.41 -0.46
N LEU A 83 11.48 1.03 -0.30
CA LEU A 83 11.62 2.41 0.19
C LEU A 83 11.01 3.43 -0.78
N PHE A 84 11.25 3.26 -2.08
CA PHE A 84 10.66 4.13 -3.10
C PHE A 84 9.13 4.10 -3.08
N VAL A 85 8.54 2.91 -2.91
CA VAL A 85 7.09 2.77 -2.84
C VAL A 85 6.52 3.39 -1.56
N ASP A 86 7.22 3.24 -0.42
CA ASP A 86 6.81 3.84 0.85
C ASP A 86 6.81 5.37 0.78
N TRP A 87 7.84 5.95 0.13
CA TRP A 87 7.92 7.38 -0.12
C TRP A 87 6.74 7.90 -0.97
N GLN A 88 6.35 7.17 -2.02
CA GLN A 88 5.19 7.51 -2.85
C GLN A 88 3.87 7.48 -2.06
N MET A 89 3.72 6.54 -1.12
CA MET A 89 2.54 6.45 -0.26
C MET A 89 2.50 7.58 0.76
N MET A 90 3.65 7.97 1.32
CA MET A 90 3.76 9.15 2.18
C MET A 90 3.34 10.42 1.43
N GLU A 91 3.76 10.60 0.16
CA GLU A 91 3.37 11.74 -0.65
C GLU A 91 1.86 11.74 -0.96
N LYS A 92 1.28 10.57 -1.25
CA LYS A 92 -0.18 10.40 -1.40
C LYS A 92 -0.93 10.80 -0.12
N SER A 93 -0.53 10.26 1.04
CA SER A 93 -1.18 10.56 2.34
C SER A 93 -1.09 12.05 2.70
N ARG A 94 0.03 12.70 2.38
CA ARG A 94 0.19 14.16 2.55
C ARG A 94 -0.81 14.94 1.69
N LEU A 95 -1.04 14.52 0.45
CA LEU A 95 -2.00 15.18 -0.43
C LEU A 95 -3.46 14.91 -0.02
N GLU A 96 -3.77 13.70 0.47
CA GLU A 96 -5.10 13.35 1.00
C GLU A 96 -5.45 14.16 2.26
N SER A 97 -4.48 14.44 3.14
CA SER A 97 -4.73 15.27 4.33
C SER A 97 -4.94 16.76 4.02
N SER A 98 -4.50 17.24 2.85
CA SER A 98 -4.64 18.64 2.42
C SER A 98 -5.80 18.85 1.43
N ILE A 99 -6.72 17.89 1.28
CA ILE A 99 -7.70 17.82 0.18
C ILE A 99 -8.66 19.02 0.10
N LYS A 100 -8.89 19.73 1.21
CA LYS A 100 -9.73 20.94 1.27
C LYS A 100 -9.02 22.22 0.83
N SER A 101 -7.70 22.20 0.69
CA SER A 101 -6.87 23.39 0.41
C SER A 101 -6.04 23.29 -0.88
N ILE A 102 -6.15 22.19 -1.63
CA ILE A 102 -5.35 21.95 -2.84
C ILE A 102 -6.02 22.44 -4.12
N SER A 103 -5.18 22.83 -5.07
CA SER A 103 -5.58 23.30 -6.41
C SER A 103 -6.06 22.16 -7.31
N ASP A 104 -6.80 22.48 -8.39
CA ASP A 104 -7.30 21.48 -9.36
C ASP A 104 -6.17 20.64 -10.01
N ILE A 105 -4.95 21.19 -10.10
CA ILE A 105 -3.76 20.49 -10.62
C ILE A 105 -3.33 19.38 -9.65
N GLU A 106 -3.35 19.65 -8.35
CA GLU A 106 -3.00 18.68 -7.31
C GLU A 106 -4.08 17.61 -7.13
N ARG A 107 -5.35 17.97 -7.39
CA ARG A 107 -6.47 17.02 -7.41
C ARG A 107 -6.31 15.96 -8.51
N ASN A 108 -5.82 16.36 -9.68
CA ASN A 108 -5.56 15.43 -10.79
C ASN A 108 -4.32 14.54 -10.51
N ARG A 109 -3.29 15.09 -9.84
CA ARG A 109 -2.12 14.33 -9.38
C ARG A 109 -2.51 13.28 -8.32
N LEU A 110 -3.43 13.63 -7.42
CA LEU A 110 -3.98 12.70 -6.43
C LEU A 110 -4.71 11.52 -7.09
N GLY A 111 -5.57 11.79 -8.09
CA GLY A 111 -6.26 10.73 -8.83
C GLY A 111 -5.30 9.73 -9.49
N ASN A 112 -4.22 10.23 -10.11
CA ASN A 112 -3.18 9.38 -10.68
C ASN A 112 -2.40 8.56 -9.63
N LEU A 113 -2.14 9.12 -8.44
CA LEU A 113 -1.48 8.42 -7.35
C LEU A 113 -2.37 7.32 -6.74
N VAL A 114 -3.67 7.57 -6.60
CA VAL A 114 -4.64 6.57 -6.13
C VAL A 114 -4.71 5.38 -7.09
N GLN A 115 -4.78 5.62 -8.40
CA GLN A 115 -4.83 4.55 -9.38
C GLN A 115 -3.54 3.71 -9.41
N LYS A 116 -2.38 4.35 -9.25
CA LYS A 116 -1.08 3.66 -9.25
C LYS A 116 -0.73 2.98 -7.93
N SER A 117 -1.35 3.39 -6.82
CA SER A 117 -1.11 2.86 -5.47
C SER A 117 -1.31 1.34 -5.40
N ASN A 118 -2.34 0.81 -6.09
CA ASN A 118 -2.58 -0.63 -6.17
C ASN A 118 -1.47 -1.37 -6.95
N THR A 119 -1.02 -0.79 -8.07
CA THR A 119 0.06 -1.37 -8.88
C THR A 119 1.39 -1.39 -8.12
N TYR A 120 1.68 -0.35 -7.34
CA TYR A 120 2.90 -0.31 -6.52
C TYR A 120 2.86 -1.34 -5.38
N SER A 121 1.71 -1.56 -4.75
CA SER A 121 1.52 -2.64 -3.76
C SER A 121 1.78 -4.01 -4.33
N LEU A 122 1.20 -4.28 -5.50
CA LEU A 122 1.40 -5.55 -6.17
C LEU A 122 2.87 -5.74 -6.57
N LEU A 123 3.52 -4.66 -7.02
CA LEU A 123 4.93 -4.67 -7.41
C LEU A 123 5.85 -5.03 -6.23
N THR A 124 5.68 -4.43 -5.04
CA THR A 124 6.52 -4.74 -3.88
C THR A 124 6.35 -6.17 -3.38
N ILE A 125 5.12 -6.69 -3.42
CA ILE A 125 4.85 -8.09 -3.09
C ILE A 125 5.57 -9.01 -4.08
N VAL A 126 5.44 -8.76 -5.39
CA VAL A 126 6.05 -9.59 -6.43
C VAL A 126 7.58 -9.54 -6.35
N THR A 127 8.19 -8.37 -6.20
CA THR A 127 9.65 -8.26 -6.11
C THR A 127 10.20 -8.97 -4.89
N THR A 128 9.52 -8.87 -3.75
CA THR A 128 9.92 -9.56 -2.52
C THR A 128 9.77 -11.08 -2.64
N ILE A 129 8.72 -11.58 -3.30
CA ILE A 129 8.56 -13.01 -3.60
C ILE A 129 9.70 -13.51 -4.49
N VAL A 130 10.05 -12.77 -5.54
CA VAL A 130 11.16 -13.13 -6.44
C VAL A 130 12.48 -13.21 -5.67
N VAL A 131 12.79 -12.20 -4.83
CA VAL A 131 13.99 -12.19 -3.98
C VAL A 131 14.00 -13.38 -3.01
N THR A 132 12.85 -13.71 -2.43
CA THR A 132 12.70 -14.86 -1.53
C THR A 132 12.99 -16.18 -2.26
N ILE A 133 12.43 -16.37 -3.46
CA ILE A 133 12.66 -17.57 -4.28
C ILE A 133 14.14 -17.72 -4.63
N ILE A 134 14.80 -16.62 -5.05
CA ILE A 134 16.23 -16.63 -5.37
C ILE A 134 17.04 -17.01 -4.14
N PHE A 135 16.72 -16.45 -2.97
CA PHE A 135 17.41 -16.77 -1.72
C PHE A 135 17.23 -18.25 -1.33
N THR A 136 16.01 -18.78 -1.40
CA THR A 136 15.73 -20.19 -1.12
C THR A 136 16.47 -21.11 -2.09
N TYR A 137 16.51 -20.77 -3.37
CA TYR A 137 17.27 -21.53 -4.37
C TYR A 137 18.77 -21.59 -4.03
N LEU A 138 19.35 -20.47 -3.59
CA LEU A 138 20.76 -20.43 -3.14
C LEU A 138 21.01 -21.26 -1.88
N ILE A 139 20.04 -21.40 -0.99
CA ILE A 139 20.19 -22.28 0.18
C ILE A 139 20.17 -23.76 -0.23
N ILE A 140 19.29 -24.12 -1.18
CA ILE A 140 19.08 -25.52 -1.57
C ILE A 140 20.18 -26.03 -2.50
N HIS A 141 20.60 -25.22 -3.47
CA HIS A 141 21.46 -25.66 -4.57
C HIS A 141 22.92 -25.24 -4.46
N ASN A 142 23.26 -24.42 -3.45
CA ASN A 142 24.62 -23.98 -3.16
C ASN A 142 25.11 -24.53 -1.84
#